data_AF-A0A2D6K560-F1
#
_entry.id   AF-A0A2D6K560-F1
#
_cell.length_a   1.000
_cell.length_b   1.000
_cell.length_c   1.000
_cell.angle_alpha   90.00
_cell.angle_beta   90.00
_cell.angle_gamma   90.00
#
_symmetry.space_group_name_H-M   'P 1'
#
loop_
_entity.id
_entity.type
_entity.pdbx_description
1 polymer ?
#
loop_
_entity_poly.entity_id
_entity_poly.type
_entity_poly.pdbx_seq_one_letter_code
_entity_poly.pdbx_strand_id
1 'polypeptide(L)'
;MKFVNLAILFVLLTFTVSALDIELNQRYDSEGVVPFNGTCNESNVPVAFQVSMGVDRVWLDQNSTDDDSFFKNIFNPVDRGNYTLYVACSGENEQKDFCVGGDEECGLSSLGATLGTTTCSLSQCQRSWPRLNDGDIDTLDTENQLDITEIEFTVTENVGGTPSLTVKEIQDLPVDILKFTKEAYSKFEVKPNPVFAVDNVTVSFRAEKSWTESSGVGKPAVRLYRYNNDWIPLDTTFRRQADWKGKTYYYYEAESPGLSYFIVGGEQTVAFESCIDGVRNQQETAIDCGGPNCPACLPAATCNDGVRNQGETAIDCGGLNCPACVKPAATCSDRIRNQGEQGIDCGGPCVNACASCTDNILNQGEQGIDCGGPCSQCEEEVSFFADPIILGSIGAIVLLLIILVVFFMMKKKGGKHIGELKRYVQSQLSAGHSMAEIKSAVKGTGWSEKDMKKVFK
;
A
#
# COMPACT_ATOMS: atom_id res chain seq x y z
N MET A 1 26.62 17.30 81.70
CA MET A 1 26.47 15.82 81.66
C MET A 1 24.98 15.52 81.78
N LYS A 2 24.25 14.84 80.89
CA LYS A 2 24.49 14.17 79.60
C LYS A 2 23.15 14.29 78.85
N PHE A 3 23.17 14.68 77.58
CA PHE A 3 22.01 14.55 76.69
C PHE A 3 21.83 13.06 76.38
N VAL A 4 20.63 12.52 76.60
CA VAL A 4 20.26 11.17 76.19
C VAL A 4 19.81 11.26 74.73
N ASN A 5 20.68 10.82 73.82
CA ASN A 5 20.37 10.65 72.41
C ASN A 5 19.43 9.44 72.24
N LEU A 6 18.19 9.70 71.83
CA LEU A 6 17.29 8.67 71.34
C LEU A 6 17.63 8.41 69.87
N ALA A 7 18.41 7.37 69.60
CA ALA A 7 18.73 6.93 68.25
C ALA A 7 17.50 6.22 67.64
N ILE A 8 16.87 6.87 66.66
CA ILE A 8 15.86 6.25 65.80
C ILE A 8 16.61 5.35 64.81
N LEU A 9 16.45 4.04 64.98
CA LEU A 9 16.98 3.03 64.08
C LEU A 9 16.14 3.02 62.79
N PHE A 10 16.55 3.77 61.78
CA PHE A 10 16.02 3.64 60.43
C PHE A 10 16.54 2.33 59.83
N VAL A 11 15.72 1.29 59.84
CA VAL A 11 15.95 0.10 59.01
C VAL A 11 15.60 0.49 57.58
N LEU A 12 16.60 0.94 56.83
CA LEU A 12 16.52 1.03 55.37
C LEU A 12 16.48 -0.41 54.83
N LEU A 13 15.28 -0.94 54.63
CA LEU A 13 15.09 -2.08 53.74
C LEU A 13 15.36 -1.56 52.32
N THR A 14 16.56 -1.80 51.80
CA THR A 14 16.81 -1.62 50.37
C THR A 14 16.09 -2.75 49.64
N PHE A 15 14.88 -2.46 49.16
CA PHE A 15 14.28 -3.27 48.10
C PHE A 15 15.08 -2.97 46.83
N THR A 16 15.93 -3.90 46.41
CA THR A 16 16.39 -3.93 45.03
C THR A 16 15.19 -4.35 44.18
N VAL A 17 14.56 -3.39 43.52
CA VAL A 17 13.61 -3.68 42.43
C VAL A 17 14.47 -4.12 41.24
N SER A 18 14.33 -5.36 40.79
CA SER A 18 14.91 -5.77 39.50
C SER A 18 14.18 -4.99 38.42
N ALA A 19 14.91 -4.25 37.59
CA ALA A 19 14.34 -3.33 36.62
C ALA A 19 14.71 -3.72 35.19
N LEU A 20 14.62 -5.02 34.92
CA LEU A 20 14.40 -5.55 33.58
C LEU A 20 12.94 -6.01 33.49
N ASP A 21 12.15 -5.29 32.70
CA ASP A 21 10.76 -5.65 32.39
C ASP A 21 10.63 -5.87 30.88
N ILE A 22 9.93 -6.92 30.51
CA ILE A 22 9.70 -7.32 29.11
C ILE A 22 8.20 -7.30 28.87
N GLU A 23 7.78 -6.42 27.97
CA GLU A 23 6.39 -6.34 27.55
C GLU A 23 6.17 -7.18 26.28
N LEU A 24 5.26 -8.13 26.42
CA LEU A 24 4.85 -9.10 25.41
C LEU A 24 3.39 -9.42 25.72
N ASN A 25 2.46 -9.06 24.84
CA ASN A 25 1.06 -9.43 25.09
C ASN A 25 0.20 -9.48 23.83
N GLN A 26 0.45 -10.42 22.90
CA GLN A 26 -0.52 -10.80 21.86
C GLN A 26 -0.30 -12.25 21.39
N ARG A 27 -1.37 -12.87 20.88
CA ARG A 27 -1.33 -14.12 20.10
C ARG A 27 -0.97 -13.77 18.65
N TYR A 28 0.03 -14.44 18.09
CA TYR A 28 0.48 -14.22 16.71
C TYR A 28 0.31 -15.49 15.88
N ASP A 29 -0.01 -15.36 14.60
CA ASP A 29 0.07 -16.47 13.66
C ASP A 29 1.53 -16.68 13.20
N SER A 30 1.81 -17.85 12.61
CA SER A 30 3.14 -18.20 12.11
C SER A 30 3.59 -17.39 10.88
N GLU A 31 2.72 -16.52 10.34
CA GLU A 31 3.04 -15.59 9.26
C GLU A 31 3.30 -14.17 9.79
N GLY A 32 2.97 -13.92 11.07
CA GLY A 32 3.13 -12.67 11.77
C GLY A 32 4.48 -12.55 12.45
N VAL A 33 4.92 -11.30 12.62
CA VAL A 33 6.10 -10.99 13.42
C VAL A 33 5.71 -10.74 14.87
N VAL A 34 6.56 -11.17 15.81
CA VAL A 34 6.37 -10.98 17.25
C VAL A 34 7.24 -9.80 17.70
N PRO A 35 6.70 -8.56 17.75
CA PRO A 35 7.40 -7.44 18.35
C PRO A 35 7.47 -7.61 19.86
N PHE A 36 8.60 -7.24 20.44
CA PHE A 36 8.76 -7.15 21.88
C PHE A 36 9.65 -5.97 22.24
N ASN A 37 9.45 -5.46 23.44
CA ASN A 37 10.21 -4.36 23.96
C ASN A 37 10.42 -4.51 25.47
N GLY A 38 11.25 -3.65 26.02
CA GLY A 38 11.51 -3.63 27.44
C GLY A 38 12.47 -2.53 27.82
N THR A 39 12.76 -2.45 29.11
CA THR A 39 13.71 -1.48 29.68
C THR A 39 14.77 -2.21 30.47
N CYS A 40 16.02 -1.79 30.33
CA CYS A 40 17.11 -2.22 31.21
C CYS A 40 17.41 -1.13 32.24
N ASN A 41 18.22 -1.48 33.24
CA ASN A 41 18.69 -0.51 34.23
C ASN A 41 19.71 0.53 33.71
N GLU A 42 20.39 0.24 32.60
CA GLU A 42 21.40 1.11 32.02
C GLU A 42 21.01 1.53 30.58
N SER A 43 21.24 2.81 30.27
CA SER A 43 21.10 3.38 28.92
C SER A 43 22.31 3.06 28.05
N ASN A 44 22.13 2.93 26.74
CA ASN A 44 23.19 2.69 25.76
C ASN A 44 24.02 1.41 25.99
N VAL A 45 23.40 0.34 26.49
CA VAL A 45 24.07 -0.94 26.73
C VAL A 45 23.61 -2.03 25.75
N PRO A 46 24.49 -2.97 25.36
CA PRO A 46 24.09 -4.09 24.52
C PRO A 46 23.05 -4.98 25.21
N VAL A 47 22.06 -5.39 24.43
CA VAL A 47 21.00 -6.32 24.81
C VAL A 47 21.11 -7.57 23.95
N ALA A 48 21.24 -8.72 24.61
CA ALA A 48 21.27 -10.02 23.97
C ALA A 48 19.89 -10.68 24.04
N PHE A 49 19.50 -11.32 22.94
CA PHE A 49 18.20 -11.97 22.81
C PHE A 49 18.37 -13.41 22.33
N GLN A 50 17.66 -14.33 22.98
CA GLN A 50 17.54 -15.70 22.55
C GLN A 50 16.09 -16.14 22.65
N VAL A 51 15.59 -16.82 21.62
CA VAL A 51 14.28 -17.47 21.66
C VAL A 51 14.49 -18.97 21.60
N SER A 52 13.76 -19.73 22.42
CA SER A 52 13.79 -21.20 22.38
C SER A 52 12.41 -21.79 22.21
N MET A 53 12.31 -22.88 21.44
CA MET A 53 11.14 -23.75 21.35
C MET A 53 11.58 -25.18 21.70
N GLY A 54 11.33 -25.60 22.94
CA GLY A 54 11.85 -26.87 23.45
C GLY A 54 13.38 -26.93 23.48
N VAL A 55 13.99 -27.71 22.58
CA VAL A 55 15.46 -27.86 22.47
C VAL A 55 16.08 -26.95 21.41
N ASP A 56 15.26 -26.41 20.51
CA ASP A 56 15.72 -25.54 19.43
C ASP A 56 15.90 -24.11 19.94
N ARG A 57 17.00 -23.46 19.55
CA ARG A 57 17.35 -22.11 20.00
C ARG A 57 17.73 -21.23 18.81
N VAL A 58 17.16 -20.03 18.78
CA VAL A 58 17.41 -18.99 17.79
C VAL A 58 17.99 -17.78 18.51
N TRP A 59 19.14 -17.29 18.06
CA TRP A 59 19.69 -16.02 18.51
C TRP A 59 19.19 -14.92 17.60
N LEU A 60 18.67 -13.84 18.18
CA LEU A 60 18.26 -12.66 17.42
C LEU A 60 19.41 -11.67 17.37
N ASP A 61 19.34 -10.75 16.40
CA ASP A 61 20.34 -9.69 16.28
C ASP A 61 20.41 -8.88 17.57
N GLN A 62 21.64 -8.66 18.04
CA GLN A 62 21.89 -7.86 19.23
C GLN A 62 21.46 -6.42 18.97
N ASN A 63 20.74 -5.85 19.92
CA ASN A 63 20.37 -4.43 19.93
C ASN A 63 21.07 -3.74 21.09
N SER A 64 20.90 -2.43 21.22
CA SER A 64 21.30 -1.67 22.41
C SER A 64 20.09 -0.93 22.98
N THR A 65 20.11 -0.66 24.27
CA THR A 65 19.17 0.30 24.85
C THR A 65 19.45 1.71 24.32
N ASP A 66 18.41 2.53 24.25
CA ASP A 66 18.55 3.95 23.96
C ASP A 66 18.92 4.78 25.21
N ASP A 67 18.88 6.11 25.08
CA ASP A 67 19.17 7.05 26.17
C ASP A 67 18.17 6.94 27.35
N ASP A 68 16.96 6.42 27.11
CA ASP A 68 15.92 6.19 28.11
C ASP A 68 15.97 4.75 28.67
N SER A 69 17.03 4.00 28.36
CA SER A 69 17.24 2.59 28.75
C SER A 69 16.23 1.62 28.13
N PHE A 70 15.56 2.02 27.05
CA PHE A 70 14.54 1.23 26.36
C PHE A 70 15.14 0.47 25.17
N PHE A 71 14.64 -0.74 24.91
CA PHE A 71 14.98 -1.51 23.71
C PHE A 71 13.72 -2.07 23.04
N LYS A 72 13.85 -2.36 21.74
CA LYS A 72 12.82 -3.06 20.96
C LYS A 72 13.46 -4.05 20.01
N ASN A 73 12.78 -5.15 19.73
CA ASN A 73 13.21 -6.12 18.73
C ASN A 73 12.00 -6.88 18.17
N ILE A 74 12.24 -7.68 17.14
CA ILE A 74 11.22 -8.46 16.45
C ILE A 74 11.73 -9.89 16.29
N PHE A 75 10.86 -10.85 16.60
CA PHE A 75 11.08 -12.26 16.30
C PHE A 75 10.16 -12.72 15.17
N ASN A 76 10.68 -13.48 14.20
CA ASN A 76 9.88 -14.09 13.14
C ASN A 76 9.83 -15.62 13.40
N PRO A 77 8.70 -16.14 13.90
CA PRO A 77 8.57 -17.56 14.22
C PRO A 77 8.57 -18.43 12.96
N VAL A 78 9.25 -19.57 13.04
CA VAL A 78 9.30 -20.56 11.95
C VAL A 78 8.17 -21.59 12.06
N ASP A 79 7.72 -21.85 13.29
CA ASP A 79 6.71 -22.85 13.61
C ASP A 79 5.65 -22.26 14.55
N ARG A 80 4.55 -23.01 14.74
CA ARG A 80 3.55 -22.72 15.78
C ARG A 80 3.90 -23.49 17.05
N GLY A 81 3.70 -22.87 18.21
CA GLY A 81 3.91 -23.48 19.52
C GLY A 81 4.34 -22.49 20.59
N ASN A 82 4.77 -23.05 21.73
CA ASN A 82 5.22 -22.29 22.89
C ASN A 82 6.71 -21.96 22.78
N TYR A 83 7.01 -20.68 22.95
CA TYR A 83 8.35 -20.12 22.91
C TYR A 83 8.71 -19.49 24.25
N THR A 84 9.99 -19.55 24.60
CA THR A 84 10.56 -18.79 25.71
C THR A 84 11.55 -17.78 25.15
N LEU A 85 11.29 -16.49 25.37
CA LEU A 85 12.22 -15.40 25.09
C LEU A 85 13.12 -15.19 26.32
N TYR A 86 14.42 -15.16 26.09
CA TYR A 86 15.44 -14.77 27.06
C TYR A 86 16.04 -13.44 26.62
N VAL A 87 16.07 -12.48 27.54
CA VAL A 87 16.68 -11.17 27.33
C VAL A 87 17.73 -10.93 28.40
N ALA A 88 18.87 -10.40 28.00
CA ALA A 88 19.96 -10.09 28.91
C ALA A 88 20.59 -8.73 28.59
N CYS A 89 20.82 -7.90 29.61
CA CYS A 89 21.53 -6.62 29.50
C CYS A 89 22.31 -6.30 30.78
N SER A 90 23.57 -5.85 30.63
CA SER A 90 24.46 -5.41 31.71
C SER A 90 24.42 -6.24 33.02
N GLY A 91 24.28 -7.56 32.94
CA GLY A 91 24.29 -8.46 34.10
C GLY A 91 22.90 -8.82 34.66
N GLU A 92 21.83 -8.30 34.06
CA GLU A 92 20.45 -8.70 34.30
C GLU A 92 20.00 -9.67 33.22
N ASN A 93 19.17 -10.65 33.61
CA ASN A 93 18.54 -11.59 32.70
C ASN A 93 17.07 -11.75 33.11
N GLU A 94 16.18 -11.75 32.13
CA GLU A 94 14.76 -12.01 32.32
C GLU A 94 14.28 -12.97 31.24
N GLN A 95 13.24 -13.75 31.53
CA GLN A 95 12.62 -14.64 30.55
C GLN A 95 11.12 -14.42 30.48
N LYS A 96 10.56 -14.56 29.29
CA LYS A 96 9.12 -14.43 29.05
C LYS A 96 8.63 -15.54 28.14
N ASP A 97 7.64 -16.28 28.61
CA ASP A 97 6.96 -17.31 27.81
C ASP A 97 5.84 -16.65 26.98
N PHE A 98 5.74 -17.05 25.70
CA PHE A 98 4.70 -16.61 24.79
C PHE A 98 4.34 -17.73 23.79
N CYS A 99 3.18 -17.61 23.13
CA CYS A 99 2.77 -18.59 22.13
C CYS A 99 2.49 -17.96 20.76
N VAL A 100 2.85 -18.70 19.71
CA VAL A 100 2.52 -18.42 18.31
C VAL A 100 1.61 -19.55 17.79
N GLY A 101 0.39 -19.24 17.37
CA GLY A 101 -0.59 -20.23 16.90
C GLY A 101 -1.97 -20.08 17.53
N GLY A 102 -2.88 -20.99 17.17
CA GLY A 102 -4.20 -21.09 17.78
C GLY A 102 -4.16 -21.83 19.11
N ASP A 103 -5.32 -21.90 19.78
CA ASP A 103 -5.43 -22.44 21.14
C ASP A 103 -5.02 -23.93 21.23
N GLU A 104 -5.13 -24.69 20.14
CA GLU A 104 -4.73 -26.10 20.05
C GLU A 104 -3.20 -26.28 19.98
N GLU A 105 -2.50 -25.44 19.19
CA GLU A 105 -1.04 -25.50 19.05
C GLU A 105 -0.29 -24.95 20.27
N CYS A 106 -0.88 -23.98 20.95
CA CYS A 106 -0.32 -23.42 22.16
C CYS A 106 -0.35 -24.37 23.36
N GLY A 107 -1.00 -25.54 23.25
CA GLY A 107 -1.14 -26.49 24.36
C GLY A 107 -1.69 -25.82 25.64
N LEU A 108 -2.38 -24.69 25.45
CA LEU A 108 -2.75 -23.75 26.48
C LEU A 108 -4.27 -23.67 26.49
N SER A 109 -4.85 -24.33 27.48
CA SER A 109 -5.88 -23.69 28.26
C SER A 109 -5.29 -22.40 28.86
N SER A 110 -5.41 -21.28 28.15
CA SER A 110 -5.25 -19.89 28.61
C SER A 110 -4.34 -19.65 29.84
N LEU A 111 -3.09 -19.23 29.65
CA LEU A 111 -2.24 -18.63 30.68
C LEU A 111 -1.67 -17.34 30.07
N GLY A 112 -1.95 -16.13 30.53
CA GLY A 112 -2.12 -15.70 31.93
C GLY A 112 -3.52 -15.35 32.39
N ALA A 113 -4.51 -16.19 32.12
CA ALA A 113 -5.74 -16.15 32.89
C ALA A 113 -5.61 -17.03 34.14
N THR A 114 -6.11 -16.56 35.27
CA THR A 114 -6.25 -17.38 36.47
C THR A 114 -7.12 -18.60 36.11
N LEU A 115 -6.57 -19.82 36.08
CA LEU A 115 -7.20 -21.08 35.59
C LEU A 115 -8.70 -21.16 35.87
N GLY A 116 -9.52 -20.64 34.96
CA GLY A 116 -10.96 -20.54 35.11
C GLY A 116 -11.67 -21.57 34.24
N THR A 117 -12.83 -22.04 34.69
CA THR A 117 -13.67 -22.95 33.91
C THR A 117 -14.76 -22.16 33.19
N THR A 118 -14.81 -22.29 31.86
CA THR A 118 -15.90 -21.76 31.04
C THR A 118 -16.90 -22.87 30.74
N THR A 119 -18.19 -22.55 30.88
CA THR A 119 -19.30 -23.42 30.54
C THR A 119 -20.28 -22.65 29.68
N CYS A 120 -20.58 -23.18 28.50
CA CYS A 120 -21.44 -22.53 27.52
C CYS A 120 -22.64 -23.40 27.15
N SER A 121 -23.74 -22.72 26.87
CA SER A 121 -24.99 -23.24 26.32
C SER A 121 -25.50 -22.28 25.25
N LEU A 122 -26.56 -22.65 24.54
CA LEU A 122 -27.10 -21.84 23.43
C LEU A 122 -27.60 -20.45 23.84
N SER A 123 -27.84 -20.18 25.13
CA SER A 123 -28.36 -18.89 25.60
C SER A 123 -27.59 -18.32 26.79
N GLN A 124 -26.53 -18.99 27.23
CA GLN A 124 -25.78 -18.57 28.42
C GLN A 124 -24.38 -19.17 28.41
N CYS A 125 -23.39 -18.33 28.70
CA CYS A 125 -22.03 -18.72 29.00
C CYS A 125 -21.62 -18.18 30.37
N GLN A 126 -20.91 -18.98 31.15
CA GLN A 126 -20.39 -18.60 32.44
C GLN A 126 -18.94 -19.03 32.56
N ARG A 127 -18.08 -18.09 32.96
CA ARG A 127 -16.70 -18.37 33.34
C ARG A 127 -16.53 -18.19 34.83
N SER A 128 -15.86 -19.13 35.48
CA SER A 128 -15.56 -19.09 36.92
C SER A 128 -14.07 -19.16 37.14
N TRP A 129 -13.54 -18.39 38.07
CA TRP A 129 -12.12 -18.33 38.41
C TRP A 129 -11.90 -18.81 39.84
N PRO A 130 -10.78 -19.49 40.16
CA PRO A 130 -10.42 -19.84 41.52
C PRO A 130 -10.31 -18.61 42.45
N ARG A 131 -9.80 -17.52 41.89
CA ARG A 131 -9.66 -16.18 42.48
C ARG A 131 -9.52 -15.15 41.35
N LEU A 132 -9.76 -13.88 41.64
CA LEU A 132 -9.35 -12.76 40.80
C LEU A 132 -8.54 -11.80 41.66
N ASN A 133 -7.45 -11.25 41.13
CA ASN A 133 -6.65 -10.23 41.80
C ASN A 133 -6.83 -8.88 41.13
N ASP A 134 -6.55 -7.83 41.88
CA ASP A 134 -6.47 -6.47 41.35
C ASP A 134 -5.40 -6.38 40.25
N GLY A 135 -5.76 -5.80 39.11
CA GLY A 135 -4.94 -5.71 37.90
C GLY A 135 -5.00 -6.94 36.98
N ASP A 136 -5.69 -8.02 37.35
CA ASP A 136 -5.85 -9.18 36.46
C ASP A 136 -6.64 -8.75 35.21
N ILE A 137 -6.10 -9.04 34.02
CA ILE A 137 -6.83 -8.94 32.75
C ILE A 137 -7.38 -10.33 32.45
N ASP A 138 -8.69 -10.44 32.34
CA ASP A 138 -9.33 -11.72 32.05
C ASP A 138 -10.45 -11.57 31.01
N THR A 139 -10.85 -12.71 30.46
CA THR A 139 -11.69 -12.75 29.26
C THR A 139 -12.74 -13.83 29.40
N LEU A 140 -13.98 -13.57 29.01
CA LEU A 140 -15.01 -14.59 28.80
C LEU A 140 -15.28 -14.72 27.30
N ASP A 141 -14.78 -15.79 26.68
CA ASP A 141 -15.19 -16.22 25.34
C ASP A 141 -16.48 -17.04 25.44
N THR A 142 -17.44 -16.76 24.58
CA THR A 142 -18.73 -17.46 24.52
C THR A 142 -18.72 -18.68 23.60
N GLU A 143 -17.55 -19.07 23.08
CA GLU A 143 -17.34 -20.18 22.14
C GLU A 143 -18.27 -20.09 20.92
N ASN A 144 -18.49 -18.86 20.46
CA ASN A 144 -19.41 -18.50 19.37
C ASN A 144 -20.89 -18.95 19.58
N GLN A 145 -21.28 -19.33 20.80
CA GLN A 145 -22.65 -19.73 21.12
C GLN A 145 -23.62 -18.56 21.17
N LEU A 146 -23.14 -17.37 21.55
CA LEU A 146 -23.93 -16.14 21.69
C LEU A 146 -23.50 -15.08 20.67
N ASP A 147 -24.30 -14.02 20.52
CA ASP A 147 -23.94 -12.90 19.65
C ASP A 147 -23.02 -11.87 20.30
N ILE A 148 -22.97 -11.79 21.64
CA ILE A 148 -21.73 -11.33 22.31
C ILE A 148 -20.75 -12.49 22.19
N THR A 149 -19.63 -12.27 21.51
CA THR A 149 -18.65 -13.32 21.25
C THR A 149 -17.61 -13.41 22.35
N GLU A 150 -17.20 -12.26 22.91
CA GLU A 150 -16.14 -12.18 23.91
C GLU A 150 -16.32 -10.93 24.79
N ILE A 151 -15.96 -11.02 26.06
CA ILE A 151 -15.83 -9.88 26.97
C ILE A 151 -14.47 -9.94 27.63
N GLU A 152 -13.63 -8.93 27.39
CA GLU A 152 -12.37 -8.71 28.09
C GLU A 152 -12.55 -7.61 29.13
N PHE A 153 -11.89 -7.73 30.28
CA PHE A 153 -11.97 -6.74 31.35
C PHE A 153 -10.73 -6.79 32.25
N THR A 154 -10.43 -5.66 32.88
CA THR A 154 -9.44 -5.56 33.97
C THR A 154 -10.17 -5.60 35.31
N VAL A 155 -9.73 -6.43 36.24
CA VAL A 155 -10.25 -6.49 37.60
C VAL A 155 -9.61 -5.39 38.45
N THR A 156 -10.40 -4.67 39.25
CA THR A 156 -9.89 -3.54 40.08
C THR A 156 -9.90 -3.82 41.58
N GLU A 157 -10.12 -5.08 41.98
CA GLU A 157 -10.10 -5.51 43.37
C GLU A 157 -9.80 -6.99 43.52
N ASN A 158 -9.25 -7.40 44.66
CA ASN A 158 -9.02 -8.81 44.95
C ASN A 158 -10.34 -9.51 45.34
N VAL A 159 -10.74 -10.52 44.56
CA VAL A 159 -11.98 -11.28 44.74
C VAL A 159 -11.67 -12.74 45.07
N GLY A 160 -11.99 -13.17 46.29
CA GLY A 160 -11.93 -14.57 46.71
C GLY A 160 -13.24 -15.33 46.46
N GLY A 161 -13.25 -16.63 46.76
CA GLY A 161 -14.51 -17.41 46.82
C GLY A 161 -15.08 -17.82 45.46
N THR A 162 -14.22 -18.23 44.55
CA THR A 162 -14.55 -18.69 43.19
C THR A 162 -15.47 -17.72 42.42
N PRO A 163 -15.03 -16.48 42.14
CA PRO A 163 -15.84 -15.53 41.39
C PRO A 163 -16.18 -16.06 40.00
N SER A 164 -17.30 -15.58 39.46
CA SER A 164 -17.74 -15.95 38.13
C SER A 164 -18.40 -14.78 37.41
N LEU A 165 -18.36 -14.82 36.08
CA LEU A 165 -19.03 -13.89 35.19
C LEU A 165 -19.97 -14.68 34.32
N THR A 166 -21.23 -14.26 34.25
CA THR A 166 -22.24 -14.88 33.39
C THR A 166 -22.66 -13.90 32.31
N VAL A 167 -22.63 -14.34 31.05
CA VAL A 167 -23.26 -13.69 29.91
C VAL A 167 -24.48 -14.51 29.54
N LYS A 168 -25.66 -13.92 29.67
CA LYS A 168 -26.93 -14.60 29.39
C LYS A 168 -27.72 -13.83 28.35
N GLU A 169 -28.08 -14.48 27.25
CA GLU A 169 -29.02 -13.92 26.30
C GLU A 169 -30.45 -13.98 26.88
N ILE A 170 -31.14 -12.85 26.85
CA ILE A 170 -32.48 -12.69 27.43
C ILE A 170 -33.46 -12.23 26.36
N GLN A 171 -34.69 -12.75 26.41
CA GLN A 171 -35.76 -12.36 25.49
C GLN A 171 -36.40 -11.04 25.93
N ASP A 172 -36.71 -10.94 27.22
CA ASP A 172 -37.37 -9.80 27.85
C ASP A 172 -36.47 -9.16 28.90
N LEU A 173 -36.48 -7.83 28.92
CA LEU A 173 -35.81 -7.04 29.96
C LEU A 173 -36.62 -7.14 31.27
N PRO A 174 -35.97 -7.14 32.45
CA PRO A 174 -36.65 -6.99 33.72
C PRO A 174 -37.57 -5.76 33.76
N VAL A 175 -38.66 -5.85 34.52
CA VAL A 175 -39.72 -4.81 34.59
C VAL A 175 -39.20 -3.45 35.04
N ASP A 176 -38.13 -3.44 35.85
CA ASP A 176 -37.51 -2.22 36.40
C ASP A 176 -36.54 -1.54 35.43
N ILE A 177 -36.31 -2.11 34.24
CA ILE A 177 -35.44 -1.56 33.20
C ILE A 177 -36.29 -0.79 32.18
N LEU A 178 -35.86 0.43 31.85
CA LEU A 178 -36.52 1.23 30.82
C LEU A 178 -36.59 0.45 29.50
N LYS A 179 -37.74 0.53 28.83
CA LYS A 179 -37.94 -0.14 27.55
C LYS A 179 -37.00 0.45 26.49
N PHE A 180 -36.31 -0.42 25.77
CA PHE A 180 -35.53 -0.02 24.61
C PHE A 180 -36.47 0.36 23.45
N THR A 181 -36.25 1.53 22.86
CA THR A 181 -37.16 2.13 21.86
C THR A 181 -36.66 2.02 20.41
N LYS A 182 -35.42 1.56 20.21
CA LYS A 182 -34.79 1.39 18.89
C LYS A 182 -34.88 -0.07 18.42
N GLU A 183 -34.30 -0.36 17.26
CA GLU A 183 -34.24 -1.74 16.73
C GLU A 183 -33.25 -2.57 17.54
N ALA A 184 -33.73 -3.66 18.14
CA ALA A 184 -32.91 -4.59 18.91
C ALA A 184 -32.72 -5.88 18.11
N TYR A 185 -31.48 -6.35 18.04
CA TYR A 185 -31.11 -7.64 17.48
C TYR A 185 -31.11 -8.72 18.56
N SER A 186 -30.31 -8.51 19.60
CA SER A 186 -30.14 -9.44 20.72
C SER A 186 -29.88 -8.67 22.02
N LYS A 187 -30.25 -9.26 23.15
CA LYS A 187 -30.22 -8.62 24.48
C LYS A 187 -29.52 -9.53 25.47
N PHE A 188 -28.70 -8.97 26.35
CA PHE A 188 -27.84 -9.71 27.25
C PHE A 188 -27.90 -9.15 28.67
N GLU A 189 -27.91 -10.05 29.66
CA GLU A 189 -27.56 -9.77 31.05
C GLU A 189 -26.11 -10.22 31.26
N VAL A 190 -25.21 -9.30 31.62
CA VAL A 190 -23.83 -9.62 31.97
C VAL A 190 -23.62 -9.34 33.45
N LYS A 191 -23.46 -10.41 34.23
CA LYS A 191 -23.53 -10.33 35.70
C LYS A 191 -22.38 -11.07 36.38
N PRO A 192 -21.57 -10.36 37.18
CA PRO A 192 -20.60 -10.98 38.06
C PRO A 192 -21.27 -11.59 39.31
N ASN A 193 -20.71 -12.70 39.81
CA ASN A 193 -21.10 -13.33 41.07
C ASN A 193 -19.86 -13.87 41.82
N PRO A 194 -19.50 -13.34 43.01
CA PRO A 194 -20.13 -12.17 43.66
C PRO A 194 -19.98 -10.91 42.80
N VAL A 195 -20.67 -9.83 43.15
CA VAL A 195 -20.44 -8.55 42.46
C VAL A 195 -19.00 -8.12 42.71
N PHE A 196 -18.28 -7.84 41.63
CA PHE A 196 -16.93 -7.28 41.68
C PHE A 196 -16.77 -6.15 40.67
N ALA A 197 -15.84 -5.23 40.98
CA ALA A 197 -15.53 -4.09 40.15
C ALA A 197 -14.56 -4.45 39.01
N VAL A 198 -14.79 -3.84 37.84
CA VAL A 198 -13.98 -4.01 36.64
C VAL A 198 -13.78 -2.68 35.94
N ASP A 199 -12.70 -2.58 35.17
CA ASP A 199 -12.35 -1.45 34.30
C ASP A 199 -11.90 -1.97 32.92
N ASN A 200 -11.69 -1.05 31.96
CA ASN A 200 -11.26 -1.36 30.59
C ASN A 200 -12.05 -2.51 29.96
N VAL A 201 -13.39 -2.46 30.05
CA VAL A 201 -14.23 -3.55 29.53
C VAL A 201 -14.37 -3.40 28.02
N THR A 202 -13.90 -4.40 27.29
CA THR A 202 -14.05 -4.51 25.84
C THR A 202 -15.04 -5.62 25.52
N VAL A 203 -16.10 -5.29 24.79
CA VAL A 203 -17.14 -6.24 24.39
C VAL A 203 -17.08 -6.46 22.89
N SER A 204 -16.73 -7.68 22.49
CA SER A 204 -16.80 -8.13 21.10
C SER A 204 -18.15 -8.79 20.84
N PHE A 205 -18.81 -8.39 19.75
CA PHE A 205 -20.14 -8.87 19.41
C PHE A 205 -20.37 -8.91 17.89
N ARG A 206 -21.46 -9.54 17.47
CA ARG A 206 -21.85 -9.65 16.08
C ARG A 206 -23.32 -9.32 15.85
N ALA A 207 -23.63 -8.91 14.62
CA ALA A 207 -24.99 -8.75 14.12
C ALA A 207 -25.14 -9.47 12.77
N GLU A 208 -26.26 -10.16 12.57
CA GLU A 208 -26.53 -10.84 11.30
C GLU A 208 -26.78 -9.82 10.19
N LYS A 209 -26.16 -10.01 9.02
CA LYS A 209 -26.31 -9.11 7.87
C LYS A 209 -27.77 -9.01 7.39
N SER A 210 -28.51 -10.12 7.41
CA SER A 210 -29.92 -10.14 7.01
C SER A 210 -30.79 -9.33 7.98
N TRP A 211 -30.44 -9.30 9.27
CA TRP A 211 -31.10 -8.46 10.26
C TRP A 211 -30.78 -6.99 10.04
N THR A 212 -29.52 -6.62 9.78
CA THR A 212 -29.16 -5.21 9.52
C THR A 212 -29.91 -4.66 8.30
N GLU A 213 -30.08 -5.48 7.25
CA GLU A 213 -30.83 -5.12 6.05
C GLU A 213 -32.35 -5.00 6.30
N SER A 214 -32.95 -5.98 6.99
CA SER A 214 -34.41 -6.01 7.22
C SER A 214 -34.90 -5.02 8.29
N SER A 215 -34.07 -4.71 9.28
CA SER A 215 -34.38 -3.71 10.32
C SER A 215 -34.10 -2.28 9.87
N GLY A 216 -33.40 -2.07 8.74
CA GLY A 216 -32.95 -0.75 8.31
C GLY A 216 -31.80 -0.18 9.15
N VAL A 217 -31.20 -0.97 10.06
CA VAL A 217 -29.99 -0.60 10.79
C VAL A 217 -28.79 -0.92 9.92
N GLY A 218 -28.34 0.04 9.11
CA GLY A 218 -27.18 -0.13 8.24
C GLY A 218 -25.92 -0.52 9.00
N LYS A 219 -24.98 -1.17 8.31
CA LYS A 219 -23.67 -1.60 8.84
C LYS A 219 -22.97 -0.57 9.76
N PRO A 220 -22.88 0.74 9.41
CA PRO A 220 -22.19 1.71 10.27
C PRO A 220 -23.02 2.16 11.50
N ALA A 221 -24.29 1.79 11.61
CA ALA A 221 -25.18 2.20 12.70
C ALA A 221 -25.50 1.10 13.71
N VAL A 222 -24.99 -0.11 13.48
CA VAL A 222 -24.96 -1.14 14.52
C VAL A 222 -24.14 -0.60 15.69
N ARG A 223 -24.71 -0.67 16.89
CA ARG A 223 -24.13 -0.22 18.15
C ARG A 223 -24.37 -1.27 19.24
N LEU A 224 -23.52 -1.25 20.25
CA LEU A 224 -23.78 -1.90 21.53
C LEU A 224 -24.35 -0.86 22.48
N TYR A 225 -25.51 -1.13 23.07
CA TYR A 225 -26.15 -0.26 24.05
C TYR A 225 -25.93 -0.82 25.44
N ARG A 226 -25.46 0.01 26.37
CA ARG A 226 -25.31 -0.33 27.78
C ARG A 226 -26.40 0.34 28.60
N TYR A 227 -27.04 -0.40 29.49
CA TYR A 227 -27.99 0.19 30.43
C TYR A 227 -27.28 0.81 31.64
N ASN A 228 -27.62 2.06 31.96
CA ASN A 228 -27.25 2.74 33.20
C ASN A 228 -28.28 3.81 33.52
N ASN A 229 -29.40 3.43 34.15
CA ASN A 229 -30.62 4.23 34.30
C ASN A 229 -31.28 4.69 32.99
N ASP A 230 -30.55 4.68 31.87
CA ASP A 230 -30.99 4.86 30.49
C ASP A 230 -30.13 4.01 29.55
N TRP A 231 -30.55 3.86 28.30
CA TRP A 231 -29.81 3.14 27.26
C TRP A 231 -28.77 4.03 26.58
N ILE A 232 -27.51 3.80 26.92
CA ILE A 232 -26.37 4.58 26.41
C ILE A 232 -25.75 3.83 25.23
N PRO A 233 -25.70 4.41 24.03
CA PRO A 233 -24.92 3.83 22.93
C PRO A 233 -23.43 3.90 23.26
N LEU A 234 -22.73 2.80 23.08
CA LEU A 234 -21.27 2.74 23.15
C LEU A 234 -20.68 2.98 21.76
N ASP A 235 -19.49 3.55 21.70
CA ASP A 235 -18.74 3.67 20.46
C ASP A 235 -18.31 2.27 20.00
N THR A 236 -18.60 1.97 18.74
CA THR A 236 -18.39 0.62 18.19
C THR A 236 -17.51 0.67 16.95
N THR A 237 -16.49 -0.19 16.94
CA THR A 237 -15.56 -0.33 15.84
C THR A 237 -15.90 -1.59 15.04
N PHE A 238 -16.12 -1.45 13.72
CA PHE A 238 -16.27 -2.60 12.84
C PHE A 238 -14.92 -3.33 12.70
N ARG A 239 -14.91 -4.64 12.94
CA ARG A 239 -13.71 -5.48 12.84
C ARG A 239 -13.66 -6.23 11.52
N ARG A 240 -14.70 -7.03 11.22
CA ARG A 240 -14.72 -7.90 10.02
C ARG A 240 -16.12 -8.36 9.66
N GLN A 241 -16.25 -8.92 8.46
CA GLN A 241 -17.42 -9.66 8.02
C GLN A 241 -17.00 -11.12 7.79
N ALA A 242 -17.76 -12.08 8.32
CA ALA A 242 -17.48 -13.50 8.14
C ALA A 242 -18.76 -14.34 8.16
N ASP A 243 -18.70 -15.52 7.55
CA ASP A 243 -19.79 -16.48 7.53
C ASP A 243 -19.70 -17.47 8.68
N TRP A 244 -20.83 -17.75 9.33
CA TRP A 244 -20.94 -18.70 10.43
C TRP A 244 -22.27 -19.45 10.34
N LYS A 245 -22.22 -20.79 10.39
CA LYS A 245 -23.40 -21.67 10.27
C LYS A 245 -24.34 -21.32 9.10
N GLY A 246 -23.77 -20.93 7.95
CA GLY A 246 -24.52 -20.61 6.73
C GLY A 246 -25.17 -19.23 6.70
N LYS A 247 -24.82 -18.35 7.64
CA LYS A 247 -25.26 -16.94 7.70
C LYS A 247 -24.05 -16.02 7.71
N THR A 248 -24.21 -14.81 7.17
CA THR A 248 -23.16 -13.78 7.19
C THR A 248 -23.36 -12.84 8.37
N TYR A 249 -22.29 -12.57 9.10
CA TYR A 249 -22.28 -11.66 10.25
C TYR A 249 -21.28 -10.53 10.08
N TYR A 250 -21.63 -9.38 10.65
CA TYR A 250 -20.72 -8.28 10.91
C TYR A 250 -20.23 -8.35 12.35
N TYR A 251 -18.91 -8.31 12.55
CA TYR A 251 -18.26 -8.37 13.85
C TYR A 251 -17.79 -6.97 14.24
N TYR A 252 -18.05 -6.62 15.50
CA TYR A 252 -17.78 -5.32 16.08
C TYR A 252 -17.14 -5.49 17.46
N GLU A 253 -16.56 -4.40 17.92
CA GLU A 253 -16.01 -4.26 19.27
C GLU A 253 -16.44 -2.92 19.86
N ALA A 254 -16.73 -2.90 21.15
CA ALA A 254 -17.15 -1.70 21.87
C ALA A 254 -16.46 -1.60 23.23
N GLU A 255 -16.00 -0.41 23.59
CA GLU A 255 -15.51 -0.10 24.93
C GLU A 255 -16.69 0.25 25.84
N SER A 256 -16.69 -0.33 27.03
CA SER A 256 -17.75 -0.17 28.02
C SER A 256 -17.16 0.28 29.36
N PRO A 257 -17.75 1.29 30.04
CA PRO A 257 -17.33 1.68 31.40
C PRO A 257 -17.56 0.63 32.49
N GLY A 258 -18.04 -0.56 32.14
CA GLY A 258 -18.33 -1.64 33.09
C GLY A 258 -19.41 -2.60 32.59
N LEU A 259 -19.69 -3.63 33.38
CA LEU A 259 -20.72 -4.63 33.09
C LEU A 259 -22.13 -4.07 33.29
N SER A 260 -23.11 -4.60 32.57
CA SER A 260 -24.54 -4.24 32.71
C SER A 260 -25.42 -5.19 31.88
N TYR A 261 -26.66 -4.76 31.65
CA TYR A 261 -27.45 -5.21 30.53
C TYR A 261 -26.96 -4.55 29.24
N PHE A 262 -26.86 -5.36 28.19
CA PHE A 262 -26.43 -4.92 26.88
C PHE A 262 -27.48 -5.26 25.81
N ILE A 263 -27.59 -4.42 24.80
CA ILE A 263 -28.39 -4.68 23.60
C ILE A 263 -27.51 -4.47 22.37
N VAL A 264 -27.41 -5.48 21.53
CA VAL A 264 -26.95 -5.30 20.15
C VAL A 264 -28.13 -4.76 19.36
N GLY A 265 -27.96 -3.61 18.73
CA GLY A 265 -29.05 -2.94 18.03
C GLY A 265 -28.58 -1.73 17.27
N GLY A 266 -29.52 -0.88 16.87
CA GLY A 266 -29.17 0.38 16.24
C GLY A 266 -30.38 1.25 15.97
N GLU A 267 -30.10 2.47 15.54
CA GLU A 267 -31.13 3.32 14.93
C GLU A 267 -31.25 2.93 13.47
N GLN A 268 -32.48 2.94 12.95
CA GLN A 268 -32.69 2.81 11.52
C GLN A 268 -31.90 3.91 10.83
N THR A 269 -30.87 3.52 10.07
CA THR A 269 -30.26 4.45 9.13
C THR A 269 -31.24 4.57 8.01
N VAL A 270 -31.87 5.73 7.92
CA VAL A 270 -32.55 6.12 6.69
C VAL A 270 -31.58 5.87 5.54
N ALA A 271 -31.97 4.88 4.73
CA ALA A 271 -31.12 4.28 3.74
C ALA A 271 -30.63 5.37 2.81
N PHE A 272 -29.32 5.64 2.84
CA PHE A 272 -28.68 6.52 1.88
C PHE A 272 -28.87 6.01 0.44
N GLU A 273 -29.27 4.75 0.27
CA GLU A 273 -29.67 4.16 -1.02
C GLU A 273 -31.05 4.62 -1.50
N SER A 274 -32.00 5.01 -0.64
CA SER A 274 -33.32 5.48 -1.08
C SER A 274 -33.36 6.93 -1.55
N CYS A 275 -32.40 7.77 -1.13
CA CYS A 275 -32.34 9.16 -1.62
C CYS A 275 -31.68 9.29 -3.01
N ILE A 276 -31.41 8.19 -3.70
CA ILE A 276 -30.85 8.14 -5.07
C ILE A 276 -31.43 6.96 -5.87
N ASP A 277 -32.61 6.46 -5.49
CA ASP A 277 -33.22 5.27 -6.11
C ASP A 277 -34.15 5.63 -7.30
N GLY A 278 -34.34 6.92 -7.57
CA GLY A 278 -35.14 7.41 -8.70
C GLY A 278 -36.64 7.28 -8.49
N VAL A 279 -37.11 6.95 -7.29
CA VAL A 279 -38.53 6.85 -6.96
C VAL A 279 -38.87 7.72 -5.75
N ARG A 280 -40.01 8.43 -5.82
CA ARG A 280 -40.45 9.27 -4.70
C ARG A 280 -41.00 8.41 -3.55
N ASN A 281 -40.21 8.12 -2.53
CA ASN A 281 -40.61 7.28 -1.39
C ASN A 281 -40.18 7.91 -0.04
N GLN A 282 -40.36 7.20 1.09
CA GLN A 282 -39.76 7.54 2.40
C GLN A 282 -39.89 9.01 2.90
N GLN A 283 -41.04 9.66 2.62
CA GLN A 283 -41.39 11.04 2.99
C GLN A 283 -40.64 12.15 2.24
N GLU A 284 -40.12 11.83 1.06
CA GLU A 284 -39.51 12.79 0.15
C GLU A 284 -40.49 13.86 -0.35
N THR A 285 -40.00 15.09 -0.43
CA THR A 285 -40.77 16.20 -1.03
C THR A 285 -40.67 16.21 -2.55
N ALA A 286 -39.62 15.63 -3.14
CA ALA A 286 -39.48 15.29 -4.56
C ALA A 286 -38.59 14.05 -4.73
N ILE A 287 -38.56 13.43 -5.93
CA ILE A 287 -37.77 12.21 -6.19
C ILE A 287 -36.33 12.44 -5.71
N ASP A 288 -35.83 11.55 -4.85
CA ASP A 288 -34.45 11.57 -4.33
C ASP A 288 -34.08 12.82 -3.49
N CYS A 289 -35.06 13.63 -3.04
CA CYS A 289 -34.77 14.78 -2.18
C CYS A 289 -35.90 15.22 -1.22
N GLY A 290 -35.46 15.90 -0.17
CA GLY A 290 -36.26 16.55 0.85
C GLY A 290 -37.04 15.60 1.75
N GLY A 291 -37.84 16.17 2.65
CA GLY A 291 -38.30 15.43 3.83
C GLY A 291 -37.23 15.38 4.93
N PRO A 292 -37.49 14.67 6.05
CA PRO A 292 -36.56 14.60 7.17
C PRO A 292 -35.30 13.76 6.91
N ASN A 293 -35.34 12.92 5.87
CA ASN A 293 -34.42 11.80 5.69
C ASN A 293 -33.52 11.91 4.45
N CYS A 294 -33.79 12.89 3.57
CA CYS A 294 -32.98 13.19 2.39
C CYS A 294 -32.55 14.67 2.42
N PRO A 295 -31.43 15.04 1.77
CA PRO A 295 -31.00 16.43 1.67
C PRO A 295 -32.16 17.31 1.21
N ALA A 296 -32.33 18.49 1.81
CA ALA A 296 -33.40 19.41 1.44
C ALA A 296 -33.42 19.59 -0.08
N CYS A 297 -34.60 19.45 -0.69
CA CYS A 297 -34.73 19.76 -2.10
C CYS A 297 -34.29 21.20 -2.31
N LEU A 298 -33.23 21.38 -3.10
CA LEU A 298 -32.86 22.69 -3.57
C LEU A 298 -34.08 23.30 -4.29
N PRO A 299 -34.36 24.61 -4.10
CA PRO A 299 -35.48 25.26 -4.77
C PRO A 299 -35.43 24.92 -6.26
N ALA A 300 -36.60 24.54 -6.81
CA ALA A 300 -36.73 23.97 -8.14
C ALA A 300 -35.85 24.73 -9.14
N ALA A 301 -34.76 24.09 -9.59
CA ALA A 301 -33.85 24.67 -10.55
C ALA A 301 -34.68 25.12 -11.74
N THR A 302 -34.61 26.41 -12.03
CA THR A 302 -35.29 27.02 -13.14
C THR A 302 -34.53 26.68 -14.41
N CYS A 303 -34.64 25.43 -14.86
CA CYS A 303 -33.94 24.89 -16.03
C CYS A 303 -34.38 25.51 -17.38
N ASN A 304 -34.95 26.72 -17.37
CA ASN A 304 -35.44 27.46 -18.53
C ASN A 304 -35.42 28.99 -18.29
N ASP A 305 -34.69 29.52 -17.29
CA ASP A 305 -34.69 30.95 -16.96
C ASP A 305 -33.54 31.76 -17.58
N GLY A 306 -32.65 31.10 -18.32
CA GLY A 306 -31.55 31.72 -19.03
C GLY A 306 -30.37 32.08 -18.13
N VAL A 307 -30.31 31.61 -16.88
CA VAL A 307 -29.18 31.87 -15.98
C VAL A 307 -28.66 30.59 -15.34
N ARG A 308 -27.33 30.43 -15.33
CA ARG A 308 -26.70 29.26 -14.68
C ARG A 308 -26.76 29.37 -13.17
N ASN A 309 -27.69 28.67 -12.52
CA ASN A 309 -27.87 28.71 -11.07
C ASN A 309 -28.30 27.33 -10.51
N GLN A 310 -28.60 27.24 -9.21
CA GLN A 310 -29.33 26.11 -8.61
C GLN A 310 -28.76 24.69 -8.87
N GLY A 311 -27.45 24.56 -9.10
CA GLY A 311 -26.77 23.28 -9.30
C GLY A 311 -26.55 22.87 -10.77
N GLU A 312 -26.84 23.76 -11.72
CA GLU A 312 -26.68 23.50 -13.15
C GLU A 312 -25.21 23.44 -13.61
N THR A 313 -24.92 22.51 -14.52
CA THR A 313 -23.57 22.38 -15.11
C THR A 313 -23.36 23.30 -16.32
N ALA A 314 -24.44 23.75 -16.98
CA ALA A 314 -24.46 24.88 -17.92
C ALA A 314 -25.79 25.66 -17.81
N ILE A 315 -25.97 26.76 -18.53
CA ILE A 315 -27.22 27.56 -18.45
C ILE A 315 -28.42 26.66 -18.78
N ASP A 316 -29.40 26.60 -17.88
CA ASP A 316 -30.66 25.86 -18.06
C ASP A 316 -30.50 24.32 -18.22
N CYS A 317 -29.34 23.73 -17.89
CA CYS A 317 -29.14 22.29 -18.04
C CYS A 317 -28.07 21.67 -17.13
N GLY A 318 -28.21 20.35 -16.96
CA GLY A 318 -27.30 19.51 -16.19
C GLY A 318 -27.38 19.73 -14.67
N GLY A 319 -26.62 18.93 -13.92
CA GLY A 319 -26.84 18.78 -12.48
C GLY A 319 -27.86 17.68 -12.18
N LEU A 320 -28.20 17.49 -10.91
CA LEU A 320 -29.12 16.43 -10.46
C LEU A 320 -30.58 16.69 -10.90
N ASN A 321 -30.97 17.97 -11.02
CA ASN A 321 -32.38 18.38 -11.15
C ASN A 321 -32.77 18.99 -12.50
N CYS A 322 -31.85 19.09 -13.47
CA CYS A 322 -32.15 19.55 -14.83
C CYS A 322 -31.80 18.46 -15.85
N PRO A 323 -32.49 18.41 -17.01
CA PRO A 323 -32.12 17.52 -18.09
C PRO A 323 -30.62 17.64 -18.38
N ALA A 324 -29.96 16.50 -18.59
CA ALA A 324 -28.55 16.49 -18.96
C ALA A 324 -28.34 17.49 -20.10
N CYS A 325 -27.32 18.35 -19.97
CA CYS A 325 -26.98 19.26 -21.03
C CYS A 325 -26.84 18.48 -22.32
N VAL A 326 -27.65 18.85 -23.31
CA VAL A 326 -27.52 18.31 -24.66
C VAL A 326 -26.13 18.74 -25.09
N LYS A 327 -25.16 17.83 -24.95
CA LYS A 327 -23.88 18.00 -25.62
C LYS A 327 -24.26 18.11 -27.09
N PRO A 328 -23.99 19.25 -27.75
CA PRO A 328 -24.24 19.34 -29.18
C PRO A 328 -23.62 18.11 -29.82
N ALA A 329 -24.41 17.41 -30.65
CA ALA A 329 -23.93 16.24 -31.36
C ALA A 329 -22.59 16.61 -32.01
N ALA A 330 -21.59 15.74 -31.86
CA ALA A 330 -20.28 16.00 -32.42
C ALA A 330 -20.43 16.26 -33.92
N THR A 331 -19.99 17.43 -34.34
CA THR A 331 -20.11 17.91 -35.70
C THR A 331 -18.94 17.38 -36.51
N CYS A 332 -18.98 16.09 -36.84
CA CYS A 332 -17.90 15.38 -37.53
C CYS A 332 -17.75 15.73 -39.03
N SER A 333 -18.09 16.97 -39.43
CA SER A 333 -18.09 17.44 -40.83
C SER A 333 -18.11 18.98 -40.93
N ASP A 334 -17.88 19.72 -39.85
CA ASP A 334 -17.95 21.18 -39.82
C ASP A 334 -16.59 21.89 -40.02
N ARG A 335 -15.52 21.11 -40.28
CA ARG A 335 -14.15 21.55 -40.57
C ARG A 335 -13.48 22.30 -39.43
N ILE A 336 -13.97 22.14 -38.20
CA ILE A 336 -13.33 22.68 -37.00
C ILE A 336 -13.16 21.58 -35.97
N ARG A 337 -12.05 21.59 -35.22
CA ARG A 337 -11.83 20.62 -34.15
C ARG A 337 -12.64 21.01 -32.92
N ASN A 338 -13.76 20.35 -32.66
CA ASN A 338 -14.63 20.63 -31.52
C ASN A 338 -15.19 19.36 -30.86
N GLN A 339 -16.00 19.54 -29.82
CA GLN A 339 -16.86 18.54 -29.16
C GLN A 339 -16.22 17.21 -28.74
N GLY A 340 -14.90 17.18 -28.52
CA GLY A 340 -14.16 16.00 -28.08
C GLY A 340 -13.43 15.25 -29.19
N GLU A 341 -13.36 15.82 -30.39
CA GLU A 341 -12.62 15.26 -31.53
C GLU A 341 -11.10 15.20 -31.29
N GLN A 342 -10.49 14.13 -31.80
CA GLN A 342 -9.04 13.93 -31.72
C GLN A 342 -8.30 14.69 -32.85
N GLY A 343 -8.95 14.90 -33.99
CA GLY A 343 -8.51 15.74 -35.11
C GLY A 343 -9.65 16.63 -35.62
N ILE A 344 -9.48 17.30 -36.76
CA ILE A 344 -10.58 18.08 -37.37
C ILE A 344 -11.60 17.08 -37.94
N ASP A 345 -12.85 17.12 -37.47
CA ASP A 345 -13.94 16.23 -37.91
C ASP A 345 -13.67 14.72 -37.71
N CYS A 346 -12.77 14.31 -36.83
CA CYS A 346 -12.40 12.90 -36.64
C CYS A 346 -12.02 12.52 -35.20
N GLY A 347 -12.18 11.23 -34.88
CA GLY A 347 -11.83 10.63 -33.60
C GLY A 347 -12.69 11.11 -32.43
N GLY A 348 -12.46 10.55 -31.25
CA GLY A 348 -13.30 10.83 -30.07
C GLY A 348 -14.76 10.39 -30.31
N PRO A 349 -15.76 11.29 -30.24
CA PRO A 349 -17.17 10.96 -30.49
C PRO A 349 -17.54 10.76 -31.97
N CYS A 350 -16.61 10.98 -32.91
CA CYS A 350 -16.84 10.78 -34.34
C CYS A 350 -16.63 9.32 -34.78
N VAL A 351 -17.49 8.83 -35.67
CA VAL A 351 -17.46 7.45 -36.18
C VAL A 351 -16.20 7.17 -37.01
N ASN A 352 -15.69 8.19 -37.70
CA ASN A 352 -14.43 8.13 -38.42
C ASN A 352 -13.25 8.33 -37.45
N ALA A 353 -12.39 7.32 -37.37
CA ALA A 353 -11.09 7.46 -36.75
C ALA A 353 -10.26 8.54 -37.48
N CYS A 354 -9.37 9.21 -36.76
CA CYS A 354 -8.43 10.11 -37.41
C CYS A 354 -7.41 9.30 -38.21
N ALA A 355 -7.11 9.80 -39.40
CA ALA A 355 -6.00 9.29 -40.21
C ALA A 355 -4.70 9.41 -39.42
N SER A 356 -3.98 8.30 -39.35
CA SER A 356 -2.76 8.17 -38.57
C SER A 356 -1.55 8.52 -39.44
N CYS A 357 -1.46 9.78 -39.86
CA CYS A 357 -0.46 10.26 -40.82
C CYS A 357 0.99 10.33 -40.29
N THR A 358 1.34 9.56 -39.26
CA THR A 358 2.68 9.51 -38.63
C THR A 358 2.95 8.15 -37.94
N ASP A 359 2.17 7.11 -38.22
CA ASP A 359 2.29 5.82 -37.54
C ASP A 359 3.13 4.78 -38.30
N ASN A 360 3.77 5.20 -39.40
CA ASN A 360 4.63 4.41 -40.28
C ASN A 360 3.95 3.17 -40.88
N ILE A 361 2.62 3.16 -40.99
CA ILE A 361 1.87 2.07 -41.62
C ILE A 361 0.90 2.59 -42.67
N LEU A 362 0.82 1.95 -43.84
CA LEU A 362 -0.11 2.33 -44.91
C LEU A 362 -1.54 1.88 -44.55
N ASN A 363 -2.35 2.79 -43.98
CA ASN A 363 -3.71 2.47 -43.57
C ASN A 363 -4.70 3.60 -43.92
N GLN A 364 -5.98 3.43 -43.57
CA GLN A 364 -7.00 4.49 -43.58
C GLN A 364 -7.17 5.30 -44.90
N GLY A 365 -6.82 4.73 -46.05
CA GLY A 365 -7.00 5.36 -47.37
C GLY A 365 -5.81 6.22 -47.83
N GLU A 366 -4.67 6.13 -47.14
CA GLU A 366 -3.39 6.69 -47.56
C GLU A 366 -2.92 6.17 -48.93
N GLN A 367 -2.18 6.99 -49.68
CA GLN A 367 -1.61 6.62 -50.99
C GLN A 367 -0.13 6.17 -50.86
N GLY A 368 0.53 6.53 -49.76
CA GLY A 368 1.86 6.08 -49.34
C GLY A 368 1.92 6.06 -47.80
N ILE A 369 2.96 5.45 -47.22
CA ILE A 369 3.08 5.36 -45.75
C ILE A 369 3.03 6.79 -45.16
N ASP A 370 2.05 7.06 -44.30
CA ASP A 370 1.83 8.36 -43.66
C ASP A 370 1.52 9.52 -44.64
N CYS A 371 1.14 9.24 -45.89
CA CYS A 371 0.87 10.27 -46.91
C CYS A 371 -0.24 9.92 -47.92
N GLY A 372 -0.85 10.94 -48.50
CA GLY A 372 -1.93 10.83 -49.48
C GLY A 372 -3.28 10.44 -48.87
N GLY A 373 -4.34 10.49 -49.67
CA GLY A 373 -5.70 10.27 -49.18
C GLY A 373 -6.14 11.32 -48.14
N PRO A 374 -6.49 10.94 -46.89
CA PRO A 374 -6.79 11.89 -45.81
C PRO A 374 -5.56 12.60 -45.22
N CYS A 375 -4.34 12.20 -45.58
CA CYS A 375 -3.09 12.82 -45.15
C CYS A 375 -2.56 13.86 -46.14
N SER A 376 -1.49 14.58 -45.79
CA SER A 376 -0.79 15.46 -46.73
C SER A 376 -0.38 14.68 -47.99
N GLN A 377 -0.47 15.30 -49.16
CA GLN A 377 -0.09 14.67 -50.43
C GLN A 377 1.28 14.01 -50.30
N CYS A 378 1.40 12.77 -50.79
CA CYS A 378 2.70 12.15 -50.91
C CYS A 378 3.57 13.04 -51.79
N GLU A 379 4.75 13.38 -51.31
CA GLU A 379 5.78 13.94 -52.18
C GLU A 379 6.05 12.86 -53.22
N GLU A 380 5.57 13.09 -54.44
CA GLU A 380 6.02 12.31 -55.58
C GLU A 380 7.53 12.54 -55.66
N GLU A 381 8.29 11.48 -55.42
CA GLU A 381 9.71 11.40 -55.76
C GLU A 381 9.83 11.79 -57.23
N VAL A 382 10.10 13.08 -57.48
CA VAL A 382 10.25 13.63 -58.82
C VAL A 382 11.39 12.88 -59.49
N SER A 383 11.02 11.94 -60.36
CA SER A 383 11.96 11.18 -61.17
C SER A 383 12.71 12.16 -62.08
N PHE A 384 13.90 12.58 -61.65
CA PHE A 384 14.75 13.54 -62.32
C PHE A 384 15.46 12.94 -63.55
N PHE A 385 14.74 12.16 -64.37
CA PHE A 385 15.30 11.50 -65.56
C PHE A 385 14.35 11.56 -66.75
N ALA A 386 13.96 12.76 -67.19
CA ALA A 386 13.42 12.92 -68.54
C ALA A 386 13.46 14.38 -69.04
N ASP A 387 14.65 14.99 -69.15
CA ASP A 387 14.83 16.14 -70.05
C ASP A 387 16.02 15.89 -71.00
N PRO A 388 15.79 15.76 -72.33
CA PRO A 388 16.82 15.35 -73.30
C PRO A 388 17.84 16.46 -73.65
N ILE A 389 17.95 17.53 -72.85
CA ILE A 389 18.81 18.69 -73.16
C ILE A 389 20.11 18.68 -72.33
N ILE A 390 20.21 17.90 -71.25
CA ILE A 390 21.37 17.92 -70.33
C ILE A 390 22.40 16.78 -70.59
N LEU A 391 22.14 15.87 -71.55
CA LEU A 391 23.07 14.77 -71.87
C LEU A 391 24.30 15.18 -72.73
N GLY A 392 24.23 16.31 -73.45
CA GLY A 392 25.31 16.74 -74.35
C GLY A 392 26.46 17.48 -73.66
N SER A 393 26.14 18.29 -72.65
CA SER A 393 27.09 19.20 -71.99
C SER A 393 27.87 18.53 -70.86
N ILE A 394 27.26 17.60 -70.11
CA ILE A 394 27.95 16.85 -69.04
C ILE A 394 28.96 15.86 -69.65
N GLY A 395 28.61 15.20 -70.76
CA GLY A 395 29.53 14.30 -71.47
C GLY A 395 30.78 15.00 -72.00
N ALA A 396 30.64 16.22 -72.53
CA ALA A 396 31.78 17.02 -72.99
C ALA A 396 32.69 17.48 -71.84
N ILE A 397 32.11 17.86 -70.70
CA ILE A 397 32.88 18.28 -69.51
C ILE A 397 33.63 17.10 -68.90
N VAL A 398 33.00 15.91 -68.80
CA VAL A 398 33.65 14.69 -68.31
C VAL A 398 34.76 14.24 -69.27
N LEU A 399 34.55 14.31 -70.59
CA LEU A 399 35.60 14.00 -71.57
C LEU A 399 36.79 14.97 -71.47
N LEU A 400 36.54 16.27 -71.27
CA LEU A 400 37.58 17.28 -71.14
C LEU A 400 38.36 17.13 -69.82
N LEU A 401 37.68 16.74 -68.73
CA LEU A 401 38.32 16.39 -67.45
C LEU A 401 39.13 15.09 -67.55
N ILE A 402 38.65 14.08 -68.26
CA ILE A 402 39.43 12.85 -68.53
C ILE A 402 40.65 13.16 -69.39
N ILE A 403 40.53 14.02 -70.42
CA ILE A 403 41.68 14.47 -71.23
C ILE A 403 42.67 15.27 -70.38
N LEU A 404 42.22 16.13 -69.46
CA LEU A 404 43.11 16.85 -68.54
C LEU A 404 43.78 15.92 -67.54
N VAL A 405 43.08 14.92 -67.00
CA VAL A 405 43.64 13.90 -66.10
C VAL A 405 44.65 13.03 -66.85
N VAL A 406 44.35 12.58 -68.08
CA VAL A 406 45.28 11.84 -68.93
C VAL A 406 46.49 12.71 -69.29
N PHE A 407 46.30 13.99 -69.61
CA PHE A 407 47.39 14.94 -69.85
C PHE A 407 48.27 15.14 -68.60
N PHE A 408 47.67 15.20 -67.40
CA PHE A 408 48.39 15.30 -66.13
C PHE A 408 49.11 14.00 -65.76
N MET A 409 48.51 12.83 -66.06
CA MET A 409 49.14 11.52 -65.91
C MET A 409 50.27 11.30 -66.92
N MET A 410 50.16 11.84 -68.14
CA MET A 410 51.22 11.83 -69.14
C MET A 410 52.37 12.81 -68.82
N LYS A 411 52.13 13.84 -67.99
CA LYS A 411 53.17 14.79 -67.56
C LYS A 411 54.03 14.32 -66.39
N LYS A 412 53.70 13.19 -65.74
CA LYS A 412 54.46 12.64 -64.60
C LYS A 412 55.30 11.42 -64.98
N LYS A 413 56.08 11.53 -66.07
CA LYS A 413 57.30 10.74 -66.26
C LYS A 413 58.50 11.67 -66.12
N GLY A 414 59.24 11.57 -65.01
CA GLY A 414 60.55 12.22 -64.90
C GLY A 414 61.05 12.41 -63.48
N GLY A 415 61.98 11.55 -63.06
CA GLY A 415 62.91 11.84 -61.97
C GLY A 415 62.93 10.82 -60.84
N LYS A 416 63.67 9.71 -61.02
CA LYS A 416 64.12 8.86 -59.91
C LYS A 416 64.91 9.74 -58.93
N HIS A 417 64.53 9.75 -57.66
CA HIS A 417 64.96 10.77 -56.70
C HIS A 417 66.45 10.57 -56.35
N ILE A 418 67.30 11.58 -56.59
CA ILE A 418 68.75 11.53 -56.32
C ILE A 418 69.10 11.17 -54.86
N GLY A 419 68.16 11.39 -53.92
CA GLY A 419 68.31 11.02 -52.52
C GLY A 419 68.34 9.50 -52.27
N GLU A 420 67.74 8.69 -53.14
CA GLU A 420 67.81 7.22 -53.05
C GLU A 420 69.17 6.71 -53.50
N LEU A 421 69.72 7.29 -54.57
CA LEU A 421 71.06 6.95 -55.04
C LEU A 421 72.13 7.30 -53.99
N LYS A 422 72.00 8.44 -53.28
CA LYS A 422 72.91 8.76 -52.17
C LYS A 422 72.83 7.75 -51.04
N ARG A 423 71.63 7.34 -50.61
CA ARG A 423 71.46 6.34 -49.55
C ARG A 423 72.03 4.98 -49.94
N TYR A 424 71.80 4.53 -51.17
CA TYR A 424 72.38 3.29 -51.68
C TYR A 424 73.90 3.32 -51.66
N VAL A 425 74.52 4.38 -52.21
CA VAL A 425 75.98 4.52 -52.24
C VAL A 425 76.56 4.51 -50.82
N GLN A 426 75.94 5.22 -49.88
CA GLN A 426 76.41 5.27 -48.50
C GLN A 426 76.29 3.93 -47.77
N SER A 427 75.22 3.18 -48.03
CA SER A 427 75.04 1.81 -47.51
C SER A 427 76.12 0.85 -48.04
N GLN A 428 76.44 0.91 -49.34
CA GLN A 428 77.45 0.03 -49.93
C GLN A 428 78.88 0.38 -49.48
N LEU A 429 79.17 1.66 -49.25
CA LEU A 429 80.44 2.09 -48.63
C LEU A 429 80.58 1.59 -47.19
N SER A 430 79.50 1.64 -46.40
CA SER A 430 79.51 1.08 -45.03
C SER A 430 79.66 -0.45 -45.00
N ALA A 431 79.29 -1.13 -46.10
CA ALA A 431 79.51 -2.57 -46.27
C ALA A 431 80.93 -2.92 -46.77
N GLY A 432 81.80 -1.92 -46.98
CA GLY A 432 83.22 -2.11 -47.33
C GLY A 432 83.52 -2.13 -48.83
N HIS A 433 82.54 -1.88 -49.71
CA HIS A 433 82.78 -1.81 -51.16
C HIS A 433 83.44 -0.49 -51.56
N SER A 434 84.33 -0.54 -52.55
CA SER A 434 85.00 0.66 -53.04
C SER A 434 84.07 1.51 -53.91
N MET A 435 84.29 2.83 -53.92
CA MET A 435 83.47 3.76 -54.69
C MET A 435 83.47 3.45 -56.21
N ALA A 436 84.55 2.88 -56.74
CA ALA A 436 84.66 2.50 -58.14
C ALA A 436 83.75 1.32 -58.50
N GLU A 437 83.66 0.32 -57.63
CA GLU A 437 82.79 -0.86 -57.81
C GLU A 437 81.32 -0.46 -57.77
N ILE A 438 80.95 0.38 -56.80
CA ILE A 438 79.58 0.89 -56.67
C ILE A 438 79.18 1.71 -57.90
N LYS A 439 80.10 2.58 -58.39
CA LYS A 439 79.86 3.37 -59.59
C LYS A 439 79.70 2.49 -60.84
N SER A 440 80.45 1.40 -60.95
CA SER A 440 80.30 0.43 -62.04
C SER A 440 78.95 -0.29 -61.98
N ALA A 441 78.55 -0.76 -60.79
CA ALA A 441 77.29 -1.47 -60.59
C ALA A 441 76.05 -0.62 -60.90
N VAL A 442 76.12 0.70 -60.66
CA VAL A 442 74.99 1.61 -60.96
C VAL A 442 75.02 2.10 -62.41
N LYS A 443 76.16 2.00 -63.12
CA LYS A 443 76.29 2.43 -64.52
C LYS A 443 75.46 1.51 -65.44
N GLY A 444 74.43 2.07 -66.09
CA GLY A 444 73.51 1.34 -66.97
C GLY A 444 72.13 1.03 -66.34
N THR A 445 71.93 1.30 -65.05
CA THR A 445 70.66 1.05 -64.33
C THR A 445 69.61 2.16 -64.47
N GLY A 446 69.76 3.02 -65.49
CA GLY A 446 68.80 4.07 -65.84
C GLY A 446 68.93 5.39 -65.05
N TRP A 447 69.99 5.58 -64.25
CA TRP A 447 70.28 6.87 -63.61
C TRP A 447 70.90 7.86 -64.59
N SER A 448 70.48 9.12 -64.54
CA SER A 448 71.00 10.16 -65.44
C SER A 448 72.48 10.44 -65.14
N GLU A 449 73.27 10.72 -66.17
CA GLU A 449 74.70 11.09 -66.01
C GLU A 449 74.90 12.29 -65.07
N LYS A 450 73.93 13.22 -65.05
CA LYS A 450 73.94 14.41 -64.19
C LYS A 450 73.78 14.05 -62.72
N ASP A 451 72.97 13.05 -62.40
CA ASP A 451 72.75 12.59 -61.02
C ASP A 451 73.92 11.74 -60.54
N MET A 452 74.47 10.87 -61.41
CA MET A 452 75.69 10.12 -61.10
C MET A 452 76.88 11.06 -60.81
N LYS A 453 77.03 12.15 -61.58
CA LYS A 453 78.07 13.16 -61.33
C LYS A 453 77.88 13.95 -60.02
N LYS A 454 76.67 14.03 -59.48
CA LYS A 454 76.38 14.72 -58.21
C LYS A 454 76.62 13.84 -56.98
N VAL A 455 76.50 12.51 -57.11
CA VAL A 455 76.65 11.58 -55.99
C VAL A 455 78.07 11.02 -55.89
N PHE A 456 78.70 10.70 -57.02
CA PHE A 456 80.07 10.14 -57.07
C PHE A 456 81.15 11.20 -57.32
N LYS A 457 80.92 12.44 -56.88
CA LYS A 457 81.88 13.53 -57.06
C LYS A 457 82.98 13.49 -56.01
#